data_AF-A0A9D7FI03-F1
#
_entry.id   AF-A0A9D7FI03-F1
#
_cell.length_a   1.000
_cell.length_b   1.000
_cell.length_c   1.000
_cell.angle_alpha   90.00
_cell.angle_beta   90.00
_cell.angle_gamma   90.00
#
_symmetry.space_group_name_H-M   'P 1'
#
loop_
_entity.id
_entity.type
_entity.pdbx_description
1 polymer ?
#
loop_
_entity_poly.entity_id
_entity_poly.type
_entity_poly.pdbx_seq_one_letter_code
_entity_poly.pdbx_strand_id
1 'polypeptide(L)'
;GFVADLINFVIGIPTVLIIYHFFKKSNKILLQVALSLVIIQTAIIAVNLLNQISPLLLLSNDTYLNTFQHSQLATLSLLSLNIQSQGYAIGLVFFGFYCILIGFVIYKTNAIPRIIGVLYAIAGLCYLINSFTMFLSKGFSNPMFIYLAIPIFIGELSVCLWLLIKGIDTSKLESKIES
;
A
#
# COMPACT_ATOMS: atom_id res chain seq x y z
N GLY A 1 -2.78 12.46 -1.59
CA GLY A 1 -2.34 13.79 -2.05
C GLY A 1 -1.06 14.12 -1.34
N PHE A 2 -0.09 14.76 -2.00
CA PHE A 2 1.34 14.77 -1.63
C PHE A 2 1.66 14.79 -0.13
N VAL A 3 1.13 15.79 0.61
CA VAL A 3 1.39 15.92 2.05
C VAL A 3 0.80 14.75 2.86
N ALA A 4 -0.40 14.30 2.52
CA ALA A 4 -1.02 13.15 3.16
C ALA A 4 -0.23 11.85 2.92
N ASP A 5 0.31 11.66 1.71
CA ASP A 5 1.15 10.51 1.39
C ASP A 5 2.47 10.53 2.18
N LEU A 6 3.08 11.71 2.36
CA LEU A 6 4.26 11.87 3.22
C LEU A 6 3.96 11.52 4.69
N ILE A 7 2.86 12.05 5.24
CA ILE A 7 2.43 11.73 6.60
C ILE A 7 2.21 10.21 6.74
N ASN A 8 1.59 9.59 5.75
CA ASN A 8 1.37 8.15 5.72
C ASN A 8 2.69 7.36 5.76
N PHE A 9 3.75 7.77 5.08
CA PHE A 9 5.04 7.09 5.17
C PHE A 9 5.71 7.25 6.53
N VAL A 10 5.68 8.46 7.10
CA VAL A 10 6.27 8.75 8.41
C VAL A 10 5.61 7.93 9.51
N ILE A 11 4.29 7.75 9.46
CA ILE A 11 3.53 6.98 10.46
C ILE A 11 3.52 5.48 10.11
N GLY A 12 3.50 5.15 8.83
CA GLY A 12 3.39 3.79 8.31
C GLY A 12 4.60 2.92 8.66
N ILE A 13 5.82 3.46 8.49
CA ILE A 13 7.04 2.70 8.81
C ILE A 13 7.08 2.25 10.28
N PRO A 14 6.90 3.15 11.29
CA PRO A 14 6.78 2.75 12.69
C PRO A 14 5.67 1.72 12.92
N THR A 15 4.50 1.89 12.29
CA THR A 15 3.37 0.97 12.44
C THR A 15 3.73 -0.44 12.00
N VAL A 16 4.38 -0.60 10.85
CA VAL A 16 4.81 -1.92 10.37
C VAL A 16 5.93 -2.50 11.24
N LEU A 17 6.85 -1.68 11.75
CA LEU A 17 7.88 -2.13 12.69
C LEU A 17 7.29 -2.63 14.01
N ILE A 18 6.23 -2.00 14.50
CA ILE A 18 5.50 -2.44 15.69
C ILE A 18 4.86 -3.81 15.41
N ILE A 19 4.15 -3.97 14.29
CA ILE A 19 3.57 -5.26 13.87
C ILE A 19 4.67 -6.32 13.77
N TYR A 20 5.79 -6.01 13.12
CA TYR A 20 6.95 -6.90 13.05
C TYR A 20 7.43 -7.31 14.45
N HIS A 21 7.55 -6.37 15.38
CA HIS A 21 8.02 -6.66 16.74
C HIS A 21 7.08 -7.63 17.49
N PHE A 22 5.76 -7.49 17.33
CA PHE A 22 4.80 -8.38 17.97
C PHE A 22 4.82 -9.78 17.36
N PHE A 23 4.83 -9.88 16.03
CA PHE A 23 4.70 -11.15 15.34
C PHE A 23 6.03 -11.87 15.07
N LYS A 24 7.20 -11.22 15.26
CA LYS A 24 8.55 -11.81 15.00
C LYS A 24 8.77 -13.15 15.69
N LYS A 25 8.12 -13.39 16.83
CA LYS A 25 8.25 -14.63 17.60
C LYS A 25 7.60 -15.84 16.89
N SER A 26 6.66 -15.63 15.96
CA SER A 26 5.97 -16.73 15.27
C SER A 26 6.71 -17.24 14.03
N ASN A 27 7.18 -16.35 13.15
CA ASN A 27 7.96 -16.73 11.97
C ASN A 27 8.83 -15.57 11.47
N LYS A 28 10.05 -15.49 12.00
CA LYS A 28 10.99 -14.38 11.73
C LYS A 28 11.24 -14.16 10.24
N ILE A 29 11.46 -15.21 9.47
CA ILE A 29 11.81 -15.10 8.04
C ILE A 29 10.64 -14.53 7.25
N LEU A 30 9.43 -15.04 7.46
CA LEU A 30 8.25 -14.57 6.72
C LEU A 30 7.94 -13.09 6.99
N LEU A 31 8.10 -12.68 8.24
CA LEU A 31 7.92 -11.28 8.65
C LEU A 31 9.04 -10.36 8.17
N GLN A 32 10.27 -10.85 8.05
CA GLN A 32 11.36 -10.10 7.43
C GLN A 32 11.08 -9.87 5.94
N VAL A 33 10.61 -10.89 5.22
CA VAL A 33 10.20 -10.75 3.82
C VAL A 33 9.06 -9.74 3.68
N ALA A 34 8.03 -9.83 4.52
CA ALA A 34 6.93 -8.87 4.54
C ALA A 34 7.43 -7.44 4.80
N LEU A 35 8.33 -7.25 5.78
CA LEU A 35 8.92 -5.95 6.09
C LEU A 35 9.71 -5.40 4.88
N SER A 36 10.53 -6.23 4.23
CA SER A 36 11.27 -5.82 3.04
C SER A 36 10.34 -5.38 1.91
N LEU A 37 9.24 -6.10 1.68
CA LEU A 37 8.25 -5.75 0.65
C LEU A 37 7.60 -4.39 0.91
N VAL A 38 7.23 -4.08 2.16
CA VAL A 38 6.61 -2.78 2.46
C VAL A 38 7.62 -1.63 2.35
N ILE A 39 8.89 -1.86 2.68
CA ILE A 39 9.94 -0.84 2.54
C ILE A 39 10.16 -0.54 1.06
N ILE A 40 10.24 -1.58 0.22
CA ILE A 40 10.34 -1.44 -1.24
C ILE A 40 9.13 -0.68 -1.78
N GLN A 41 7.91 -1.05 -1.36
CA GLN A 41 6.69 -0.34 -1.74
C GLN A 41 6.76 1.14 -1.35
N THR A 42 7.12 1.45 -0.10
CA THR A 42 7.19 2.82 0.40
C THR A 42 8.21 3.63 -0.38
N ALA A 43 9.38 3.06 -0.69
CA ALA A 43 10.41 3.71 -1.49
C ALA A 43 9.93 4.02 -2.92
N ILE A 44 9.25 3.07 -3.56
CA ILE A 44 8.67 3.25 -4.91
C ILE A 44 7.66 4.39 -4.91
N ILE A 45 6.71 4.39 -3.97
CA ILE A 45 5.67 5.42 -3.93
C ILE A 45 6.27 6.78 -3.55
N ALA A 46 7.24 6.83 -2.63
CA ALA A 46 7.92 8.05 -2.23
C ALA A 46 8.62 8.75 -3.42
N VAL A 47 9.37 7.99 -4.23
CA VAL A 47 9.99 8.55 -5.46
C VAL A 47 8.90 8.99 -6.44
N ASN A 48 7.83 8.21 -6.56
CA ASN A 48 6.74 8.49 -7.47
C ASN A 48 5.90 9.72 -7.10
N LEU A 49 5.98 10.22 -5.86
CA LEU A 49 5.38 11.50 -5.46
C LEU A 49 5.95 12.70 -6.24
N LEU A 50 7.17 12.58 -6.79
CA LEU A 50 7.73 13.58 -7.70
C LEU A 50 6.86 13.76 -8.95
N ASN A 51 6.29 12.68 -9.47
CA ASN A 51 5.36 12.75 -10.61
C ASN A 51 4.02 13.39 -10.22
N GLN A 52 3.63 13.31 -8.94
CA GLN A 52 2.43 13.96 -8.42
C GLN A 52 2.59 15.48 -8.28
N ILE A 53 3.78 15.95 -7.90
CA ILE A 53 4.05 17.39 -7.71
C ILE A 53 4.49 18.09 -9.00
N SER A 54 4.89 17.33 -10.03
CA SER A 54 5.35 17.86 -11.32
C SER A 54 4.38 18.85 -11.98
N PRO A 55 3.05 18.61 -12.03
CA PRO A 55 2.11 19.61 -12.53
C PRO A 55 2.17 20.94 -11.78
N LEU A 56 2.28 20.90 -10.45
CA LEU A 56 2.37 22.13 -9.65
C LEU A 56 3.67 22.88 -9.95
N LEU A 57 4.80 22.17 -10.07
CA LEU A 57 6.08 22.77 -10.41
C LEU A 57 6.08 23.42 -11.80
N LEU A 58 5.41 22.79 -12.78
CA LEU A 58 5.27 23.33 -14.13
C LEU A 58 4.42 24.61 -14.15
N LEU A 59 3.35 24.66 -13.35
CA LEU A 59 2.46 25.83 -13.29
C LEU A 59 2.98 26.96 -12.39
N SER A 60 3.90 26.69 -11.46
CA SER A 60 4.42 27.70 -10.53
C SER A 60 5.67 28.46 -11.01
N ASN A 61 6.30 28.06 -12.12
CA ASN A 61 7.55 28.67 -12.58
C ASN A 61 7.34 29.41 -13.90
N ASP A 62 7.56 30.73 -13.87
CA ASP A 62 7.42 31.63 -15.02
C ASP A 62 8.28 31.22 -16.21
N THR A 63 9.40 30.54 -15.97
CA THR A 63 10.27 30.03 -17.04
C THR A 63 9.54 29.00 -17.90
N TYR A 64 8.81 28.06 -17.27
CA TYR A 64 8.07 27.03 -18.00
C TYR A 64 6.81 27.59 -18.65
N LEU A 65 6.12 28.52 -17.98
CA LEU A 65 4.92 29.19 -18.50
C LEU A 65 5.22 30.02 -19.76
N ASN A 66 6.39 30.67 -19.82
CA ASN A 66 6.78 31.50 -20.96
C ASN A 66 7.45 30.70 -22.09
N THR A 67 7.96 29.50 -21.80
CA THR A 67 8.65 28.65 -22.81
C THR A 67 7.68 27.70 -23.51
N PHE A 68 6.74 27.09 -22.77
CA PHE A 68 5.82 26.10 -23.31
C PHE A 68 4.45 26.70 -23.62
N GLN A 69 3.79 26.20 -24.66
CA GLN A 69 2.39 26.54 -24.91
C GLN A 69 1.49 25.93 -23.83
N HIS A 70 0.37 26.59 -23.54
CA HIS A 70 -0.61 26.11 -22.54
C HIS A 70 -1.10 24.68 -22.82
N SER A 71 -1.29 24.32 -24.10
CA SER A 71 -1.66 22.95 -24.51
C SER A 71 -0.59 21.93 -24.16
N GLN A 72 0.69 22.26 -24.36
CA GLN A 72 1.83 21.40 -24.03
C GLN A 72 1.96 21.21 -22.51
N LEU A 73 1.80 22.28 -21.73
CA LEU A 73 1.81 22.23 -20.27
C LEU A 73 0.70 21.32 -19.73
N ALA A 74 -0.51 21.41 -20.30
CA ALA A 74 -1.62 20.55 -19.94
C ALA A 74 -1.32 19.06 -20.24
N THR A 75 -0.78 18.76 -21.43
CA THR A 75 -0.40 17.38 -21.79
C THR A 75 0.72 16.84 -20.91
N LEU A 76 1.73 17.64 -20.59
CA LEU A 76 2.85 17.21 -19.74
C LEU A 76 2.41 16.99 -18.29
N SER A 77 1.49 17.83 -17.80
CA SER A 77 0.86 17.66 -16.49
C SER A 77 0.05 16.36 -16.44
N LEU A 78 -0.75 16.09 -17.47
CA LEU A 78 -1.53 14.85 -17.59
C LEU A 78 -0.62 13.63 -17.66
N LEU A 79 0.46 13.69 -18.45
CA LEU A 79 1.44 12.61 -18.54
C LEU A 79 2.07 12.32 -17.17
N SER A 80 2.46 13.36 -16.43
CA SER A 80 3.04 13.22 -15.08
C SER A 80 2.08 12.51 -14.13
N LEU A 81 0.79 12.87 -14.15
CA LEU A 81 -0.23 12.20 -13.35
C LEU A 81 -0.49 10.76 -13.80
N ASN A 82 -0.43 10.47 -15.10
CA ASN A 82 -0.56 9.10 -15.60
C ASN A 82 0.62 8.23 -15.17
N ILE A 83 1.85 8.74 -15.25
CA ILE A 83 3.04 8.06 -14.75
C ILE A 83 2.93 7.84 -13.24
N GLN A 84 2.45 8.85 -12.51
CA GLN A 84 2.18 8.73 -11.08
C GLN A 84 1.19 7.60 -10.78
N SER A 85 0.11 7.48 -11.54
CA SER A 85 -0.84 6.37 -11.39
C SER A 85 -0.16 5.01 -11.59
N GLN A 86 0.63 4.85 -12.66
CA GLN A 86 1.35 3.60 -12.93
C GLN A 86 2.38 3.26 -11.85
N GLY A 87 3.18 4.23 -11.41
CA GLY A 87 4.15 4.03 -10.32
C GLY A 87 3.47 3.63 -9.01
N TYR A 88 2.26 4.13 -8.75
CA TYR A 88 1.48 3.74 -7.58
C TYR A 88 1.03 2.28 -7.67
N ALA A 89 0.53 1.84 -8.84
CA ALA A 89 0.20 0.43 -9.05
C ALA A 89 1.41 -0.50 -8.89
N ILE A 90 2.61 -0.08 -9.31
CA ILE A 90 3.83 -0.88 -9.09
C ILE A 90 4.07 -1.06 -7.58
N GLY A 91 3.96 0.02 -6.80
CA GLY A 91 4.04 -0.05 -5.34
C GLY A 91 2.99 -0.99 -4.74
N LEU A 92 1.74 -0.92 -5.21
CA LEU A 92 0.64 -1.77 -4.74
C LEU A 92 0.86 -3.27 -4.98
N VAL A 93 1.67 -3.67 -5.97
CA VAL A 93 2.03 -5.09 -6.13
C VAL A 93 2.76 -5.62 -4.91
N PHE A 94 3.81 -4.91 -4.47
CA PHE A 94 4.60 -5.28 -3.29
C PHE A 94 3.75 -5.23 -2.01
N PHE A 95 2.86 -4.24 -1.90
CA PHE A 95 1.91 -4.15 -0.80
C PHE A 95 0.91 -5.30 -0.78
N GLY A 96 0.41 -5.72 -1.94
CA GLY A 96 -0.50 -6.87 -2.05
C GLY A 96 0.14 -8.15 -1.50
N PHE A 97 1.40 -8.42 -1.85
CA PHE A 97 2.15 -9.53 -1.26
C PHE A 97 2.36 -9.38 0.24
N TYR A 98 2.69 -8.18 0.73
CA TYR A 98 2.77 -7.90 2.16
C TYR A 98 1.45 -8.24 2.88
N CYS A 99 0.30 -7.79 2.36
CA CYS A 99 -1.01 -8.05 2.96
C CYS A 99 -1.33 -9.55 3.03
N ILE A 100 -0.99 -10.31 1.98
CA ILE A 100 -1.17 -11.77 1.96
C ILE A 100 -0.29 -12.43 3.03
N LEU A 101 0.98 -12.05 3.13
CA LEU A 101 1.90 -12.60 4.12
C LEU A 101 1.45 -12.31 5.55
N ILE A 102 1.08 -11.07 5.85
CA ILE A 102 0.58 -10.68 7.16
C ILE A 102 -0.76 -11.35 7.48
N GLY A 103 -1.68 -11.42 6.51
CA GLY A 103 -2.95 -12.14 6.66
C GLY A 103 -2.74 -13.61 7.01
N PHE A 104 -1.76 -14.26 6.38
CA PHE A 104 -1.36 -15.64 6.70
C PHE A 104 -0.77 -15.78 8.11
N VAL A 105 0.09 -14.86 8.54
CA VAL A 105 0.63 -14.84 9.91
C VAL A 105 -0.49 -14.68 10.94
N ILE A 106 -1.44 -13.77 10.70
CA ILE A 106 -2.61 -13.56 11.56
C ILE A 106 -3.43 -14.86 11.66
N TYR A 107 -3.71 -15.51 10.53
CA TYR A 107 -4.44 -16.77 10.48
C TYR A 107 -3.75 -17.87 11.29
N LYS A 108 -2.42 -17.97 11.20
CA LYS A 108 -1.63 -18.99 11.90
C LYS A 108 -1.52 -18.71 13.40
N THR A 109 -1.36 -17.46 13.81
CA THR A 109 -1.08 -17.08 15.20
C THR A 109 -2.30 -16.99 16.10
N ASN A 110 -3.51 -16.84 15.56
CA ASN A 110 -4.75 -16.65 16.33
C ASN A 110 -4.73 -15.44 17.29
N ALA A 111 -3.73 -14.56 17.19
CA ALA A 111 -3.63 -13.35 18.01
C ALA A 111 -4.72 -12.31 17.65
N ILE A 112 -5.22 -12.39 16.41
CA ILE A 112 -6.37 -11.66 15.86
C ILE A 112 -7.31 -12.72 15.26
N PRO A 113 -8.64 -12.48 15.20
CA PRO A 113 -9.60 -13.40 14.59
C PRO A 113 -9.17 -13.81 13.19
N ARG A 114 -9.21 -15.13 12.92
CA ARG A 114 -8.83 -15.70 11.63
C ARG A 114 -9.58 -15.07 10.46
N ILE A 115 -10.84 -14.71 10.67
CA ILE A 115 -11.69 -14.07 9.66
C ILE A 115 -11.07 -12.76 9.18
N ILE A 116 -10.53 -11.95 10.09
CA ILE A 116 -9.87 -10.67 9.76
C ILE A 116 -8.58 -10.94 8.96
N GLY A 117 -7.79 -11.94 9.35
CA GLY A 117 -6.60 -12.34 8.58
C GLY A 117 -6.94 -12.77 7.15
N VAL A 118 -8.02 -13.52 6.96
CA VAL A 118 -8.50 -13.93 5.62
C VAL A 118 -8.98 -12.72 4.81
N LEU A 119 -9.77 -11.83 5.41
CA LEU A 119 -10.21 -10.60 4.74
C LEU A 119 -9.03 -9.73 4.31
N TYR A 120 -7.98 -9.64 5.14
CA TYR A 120 -6.77 -8.90 4.81
C TYR A 120 -5.96 -9.54 3.68
N ALA A 121 -5.89 -10.88 3.64
CA ALA A 121 -5.27 -11.57 2.51
C ALA A 121 -6.07 -11.38 1.21
N ILE A 122 -7.40 -11.38 1.27
CA ILE A 122 -8.27 -11.08 0.13
C ILE A 122 -8.03 -9.64 -0.36
N ALA A 123 -7.92 -8.66 0.54
CA ALA A 123 -7.55 -7.29 0.17
C ALA A 123 -6.20 -7.26 -0.58
N GLY A 124 -5.20 -8.01 -0.11
CA GLY A 124 -3.92 -8.17 -0.79
C GLY A 124 -4.05 -8.72 -2.22
N LEU A 125 -4.90 -9.74 -2.42
CA LEU A 125 -5.18 -10.28 -3.76
C LEU A 125 -5.88 -9.24 -4.66
N CYS A 126 -6.82 -8.48 -4.11
CA CYS A 126 -7.49 -7.40 -4.84
C CYS A 126 -6.50 -6.32 -5.29
N TYR A 127 -5.49 -5.98 -4.48
CA TYR A 127 -4.41 -5.07 -4.88
C TYR A 127 -3.58 -5.60 -6.05
N LEU A 128 -3.25 -6.90 -6.04
CA LEU A 128 -2.53 -7.54 -7.14
C LEU A 128 -3.38 -7.50 -8.42
N ILE A 129 -4.63 -7.94 -8.35
CA ILE A 129 -5.56 -7.92 -9.49
C ILE A 129 -5.70 -6.50 -10.03
N ASN A 130 -5.87 -5.50 -9.16
CA ASN A 130 -5.96 -4.10 -9.54
C ASN A 130 -4.73 -3.65 -10.34
N SER A 131 -3.54 -3.95 -9.83
CA SER A 131 -2.29 -3.51 -10.43
C SER A 131 -2.04 -4.19 -11.78
N PHE A 132 -2.21 -5.52 -11.86
CA PHE A 132 -2.06 -6.26 -13.11
C PHE A 132 -3.11 -5.88 -14.15
N THR A 133 -4.35 -5.62 -13.74
CA THR A 133 -5.40 -5.13 -14.65
C THR A 133 -5.02 -3.78 -15.24
N MET A 134 -4.46 -2.88 -14.43
CA MET A 134 -4.01 -1.58 -14.90
C MET A 134 -2.83 -1.67 -15.87
N PHE A 135 -1.94 -2.64 -15.71
CA PHE A 135 -0.81 -2.84 -16.63
C PHE A 135 -1.21 -3.54 -17.94
N LEU A 136 -2.20 -4.42 -17.91
CA LEU A 136 -2.62 -5.23 -19.05
C LEU A 136 -3.76 -4.60 -19.85
N SER A 137 -4.47 -3.60 -19.31
CA SER A 137 -5.59 -2.98 -20.00
C SER A 137 -5.14 -2.00 -21.08
N LYS A 138 -5.97 -1.87 -22.12
CA LYS A 138 -5.74 -0.89 -23.18
C LYS A 138 -5.95 0.52 -22.63
N GLY A 139 -4.93 1.36 -22.72
CA GLY A 139 -4.95 2.72 -22.16
C GLY A 139 -4.57 2.79 -20.67
N PHE A 140 -4.08 1.69 -20.09
CA PHE A 140 -3.58 1.62 -18.71
C PHE A 140 -4.56 2.11 -17.64
N SER A 141 -5.86 1.94 -17.89
CA SER A 141 -6.94 2.32 -16.97
C SER A 141 -7.58 1.08 -16.35
N ASN A 142 -8.01 1.17 -15.09
CA ASN A 142 -8.71 0.07 -14.44
C ASN A 142 -10.22 0.36 -14.30
N PRO A 143 -11.07 -0.14 -15.21
CA PRO A 143 -12.52 0.04 -15.10
C PRO A 143 -13.13 -0.72 -13.90
N MET A 144 -12.42 -1.72 -13.35
CA MET A 144 -12.87 -2.53 -12.23
C MET A 144 -12.43 -2.00 -10.86
N PHE A 145 -11.79 -0.82 -10.82
CA PHE A 145 -11.24 -0.25 -9.59
C PHE A 145 -12.26 -0.20 -8.45
N ILE A 146 -13.49 0.26 -8.73
CA ILE A 146 -14.52 0.40 -7.70
C ILE A 146 -14.92 -0.94 -7.05
N TYR A 147 -14.98 -2.00 -7.84
CA TYR A 147 -15.34 -3.34 -7.35
C TYR A 147 -14.22 -3.95 -6.52
N LEU A 148 -12.96 -3.63 -6.83
CA LEU A 148 -11.78 -4.07 -6.08
C LEU A 148 -11.55 -3.22 -4.83
N ALA A 149 -11.91 -1.94 -4.86
CA ALA A 149 -11.73 -1.02 -3.74
C ALA A 149 -12.61 -1.38 -2.53
N ILE A 150 -13.81 -1.92 -2.76
CA ILE A 150 -14.72 -2.34 -1.68
C ILE A 150 -14.10 -3.42 -0.77
N PRO A 151 -13.68 -4.60 -1.28
CA PRO A 151 -13.08 -5.64 -0.45
C PRO A 151 -11.75 -5.20 0.17
N ILE A 152 -10.98 -4.37 -0.53
CA ILE A 152 -9.76 -3.76 0.01
C ILE A 152 -10.10 -2.94 1.27
N PHE A 153 -11.04 -2.01 1.15
CA PHE A 153 -11.43 -1.13 2.24
C PHE A 153 -11.96 -1.92 3.44
N ILE A 154 -12.79 -2.93 3.20
CA ILE A 154 -13.32 -3.80 4.26
C ILE A 154 -12.18 -4.55 4.97
N GLY A 155 -11.22 -5.11 4.22
CA GLY A 155 -10.10 -5.86 4.79
C GLY A 155 -9.20 -4.98 5.67
N GLU A 156 -8.78 -3.82 5.17
CA GLU A 156 -7.92 -2.91 5.91
C GLU A 156 -8.62 -2.29 7.12
N LEU A 157 -9.87 -1.83 6.93
CA LEU A 157 -10.65 -1.23 8.01
C LEU A 157 -10.90 -2.23 9.13
N SER A 158 -11.16 -3.51 8.80
CA SER A 158 -11.34 -4.57 9.79
C SER A 158 -10.10 -4.78 10.64
N VAL A 159 -8.90 -4.80 10.04
CA VAL A 159 -7.64 -4.91 10.77
C VAL A 159 -7.39 -3.67 11.62
N CYS A 160 -7.57 -2.49 11.05
CA CYS A 160 -7.36 -1.22 11.73
C CYS A 160 -8.27 -1.07 12.96
N LEU A 161 -9.58 -1.29 12.79
CA LEU A 161 -10.55 -1.23 13.88
C LEU A 161 -10.24 -2.26 14.98
N TRP A 162 -9.84 -3.48 14.61
CA TRP A 162 -9.50 -4.50 15.60
C TRP A 162 -8.27 -4.10 16.43
N LEU A 163 -7.22 -3.63 15.76
CA LEU A 163 -6.00 -3.17 16.42
C LEU A 163 -6.25 -1.95 17.33
N LEU A 164 -7.16 -1.04 16.94
CA LEU A 164 -7.54 0.12 17.74
C LEU A 164 -8.39 -0.23 18.96
N ILE A 165 -9.36 -1.14 18.82
CA ILE A 165 -10.32 -1.45 19.91
C ILE A 165 -9.75 -2.48 20.88
N LYS A 166 -9.16 -3.56 20.37
CA LYS A 166 -8.79 -4.74 21.18
C LYS A 166 -7.29 -5.01 21.22
N GLY A 167 -6.55 -4.53 20.22
CA GLY A 167 -5.12 -4.78 20.11
C GLY A 167 -4.80 -6.26 19.82
N ILE A 168 -3.53 -6.61 20.03
CA ILE A 168 -2.99 -7.95 19.77
C ILE A 168 -3.01 -8.75 21.07
N ASP A 169 -3.63 -9.93 21.06
CA ASP A 169 -3.65 -10.84 22.22
C ASP A 169 -2.29 -11.52 22.40
N THR A 170 -1.45 -10.96 23.28
CA THR A 170 -0.08 -11.46 23.54
C THR A 170 -0.06 -12.82 24.22
N SER A 171 -1.12 -13.21 24.94
CA SER A 171 -1.18 -14.50 25.65
C SER A 171 -1.21 -15.70 24.70
N LYS A 172 -1.89 -15.54 23.55
CA LYS A 172 -1.97 -16.58 22.50
C LYS A 172 -0.74 -16.63 21.60
N LEU A 173 0.02 -15.54 21.55
CA LEU A 173 1.33 -15.52 20.89
C LEU A 173 2.35 -16.37 21.66
N GLU A 174 2.28 -16.39 23.00
CA GLU A 174 3.24 -17.11 23.85
C GLU A 174 2.93 -18.61 23.98
N SER A 175 1.67 -19.00 24.14
CA SER A 175 1.27 -20.41 24.26
C SER A 175 1.55 -21.27 23.02
N LYS A 176 1.75 -20.65 21.85
CA LYS A 176 2.06 -21.30 20.58
C LYS A 176 3.54 -21.29 20.22
N ILE A 177 4.37 -20.60 21.00
CA ILE A 177 5.84 -20.65 20.93
C ILE A 177 6.34 -21.86 21.74
N GLU A 178 5.59 -22.27 22.76
CA GLU A 178 5.91 -23.40 23.63
C GLU A 178 5.39 -24.76 23.13
N SER A 179 4.58 -24.78 22.05
CA SER A 179 4.05 -26.00 21.40
C SER A 179 4.75 -26.32 20.09
#